data_AF-A0A0K2L9H9-F1
#
_entry.id   AF-A0A0K2L9H9-F1
#
_cell.length_a   1.000
_cell.length_b   1.000
_cell.length_c   1.000
_cell.angle_alpha   90.00
_cell.angle_beta   90.00
_cell.angle_gamma   90.00
#
_symmetry.space_group_name_H-M   'P 1'
#
loop_
_entity.id
_entity.type
_entity.pdbx_description
1 polymer ?
#
loop_
_entity_poly.entity_id
_entity_poly.type
_entity_poly.pdbx_seq_one_letter_code
_entity_poly.pdbx_strand_id
1 'polypeptide(L)'
;MALLFLAIYFIACEILVQKDIMPRFLKKFHAGKLIFISLSVILTLAVISFYVKYAVVLVILSTIYFSVVISNYYLKEFQKMERGKKI
;
A
#
# COMPACT_ATOMS: atom_id res chain seq x y z
N MET A 1 6.39 -21.77 8.08
CA MET A 1 5.12 -21.70 7.30
C MET A 1 4.52 -20.28 7.24
N ALA A 2 4.32 -19.57 8.35
CA ALA A 2 3.68 -18.24 8.34
C ALA A 2 4.38 -17.17 7.45
N LEU A 3 5.72 -17.14 7.44
CA LEU A 3 6.50 -16.22 6.59
C LEU A 3 6.31 -16.50 5.09
N LEU A 4 6.09 -17.76 4.72
CA LEU A 4 5.87 -18.19 3.34
C LEU A 4 4.54 -17.67 2.81
N PHE A 5 3.49 -17.70 3.63
CA PHE A 5 2.19 -17.09 3.30
C PHE A 5 2.26 -15.57 3.16
N LEU A 6 3.02 -14.89 4.03
CA LEU A 6 3.25 -13.45 3.91
C LEU A 6 4.01 -13.09 2.63
N ALA A 7 5.02 -13.88 2.26
CA ALA A 7 5.76 -13.68 1.01
C ALA A 7 4.85 -13.86 -0.22
N ILE A 8 4.02 -14.90 -0.24
CA ILE A 8 3.04 -15.12 -1.32
C ILE A 8 2.04 -13.96 -1.39
N TYR A 9 1.55 -13.49 -0.25
CA TYR A 9 0.63 -12.34 -0.18
C TYR A 9 1.29 -11.05 -0.68
N PHE A 10 2.55 -10.81 -0.33
CA PHE A 10 3.33 -9.68 -0.81
C PHE A 10 3.45 -9.71 -2.34
N ILE A 11 3.83 -10.85 -2.91
CA ILE A 11 3.96 -11.03 -4.37
C ILE A 11 2.60 -10.83 -5.06
N ALA A 12 1.52 -11.37 -4.49
CA ALA A 12 0.17 -11.18 -5.03
C ALA A 12 -0.24 -9.69 -5.02
N CYS A 13 0.05 -8.97 -3.94
CA CYS A 13 -0.19 -7.52 -3.85
C CYS A 13 0.60 -6.75 -4.89
N GLU A 14 1.89 -7.04 -5.05
CA GLU A 14 2.77 -6.47 -6.08
C GLU A 14 2.14 -6.63 -7.47
N ILE A 15 1.76 -7.85 -7.85
CA ILE A 15 1.18 -8.13 -9.17
C ILE A 15 -0.16 -7.40 -9.36
N LEU A 16 -1.04 -7.39 -8.35
CA LEU A 16 -2.34 -6.71 -8.40
C LEU A 16 -2.19 -5.19 -8.56
N VAL A 17 -1.27 -4.61 -7.80
CA VAL A 17 -0.98 -3.18 -7.79
C VAL A 17 -0.29 -2.75 -9.09
N GLN A 18 0.67 -3.53 -9.59
CA GLN A 18 1.30 -3.30 -10.89
C GLN A 18 0.30 -3.39 -12.04
N LYS A 19 -0.63 -4.36 -12.00
CA LYS A 19 -1.75 -4.48 -12.95
C LYS A 19 -2.82 -3.39 -12.82
N ASP A 20 -2.59 -2.39 -11.98
CA ASP A 20 -3.47 -1.22 -11.85
C ASP A 20 -4.87 -1.55 -11.31
N ILE A 21 -5.00 -2.71 -10.64
CA ILE A 21 -6.21 -3.17 -9.94
C ILE A 21 -6.23 -2.48 -8.57
N MET A 22 -6.26 -1.15 -8.61
CA MET A 22 -6.38 -0.29 -7.45
C MET A 22 -7.75 0.37 -7.47
N PRO A 23 -8.40 0.57 -6.31
CA PRO A 23 -9.65 1.30 -6.24
C PRO A 23 -9.50 2.67 -6.89
N ARG A 24 -10.46 3.08 -7.73
CA ARG A 24 -10.44 4.40 -8.41
C ARG A 24 -10.27 5.57 -7.45
N PHE A 25 -10.67 5.39 -6.19
CA PHE A 25 -10.47 6.34 -5.10
C PHE A 25 -8.98 6.59 -4.80
N LEU A 26 -8.14 5.56 -4.72
CA LEU A 26 -6.70 5.74 -4.49
C LEU A 26 -5.99 6.38 -5.69
N LYS A 27 -6.45 6.11 -6.91
CA LYS A 27 -5.91 6.73 -8.14
C LYS A 27 -6.03 8.25 -8.19
N LYS A 28 -7.04 8.81 -7.54
CA LYS A 28 -7.32 10.26 -7.58
C LYS A 28 -6.48 11.07 -6.58
N PHE A 29 -5.82 10.43 -5.62
CA PHE A 29 -5.04 11.13 -4.61
C PHE A 29 -3.61 11.38 -5.08
N HIS A 30 -3.11 12.58 -4.78
CA HIS A 30 -1.71 12.94 -4.94
C HIS A 30 -0.83 12.15 -3.96
N ALA A 31 0.42 11.85 -4.32
CA ALA A 31 1.39 11.07 -3.51
C ALA A 31 1.34 11.42 -2.01
N GLY A 32 1.42 12.71 -1.68
CA GLY A 32 1.42 13.17 -0.29
C GLY A 32 0.14 12.83 0.48
N LYS A 33 -1.04 12.99 -0.14
CA LYS A 33 -2.32 12.59 0.48
C LYS A 33 -2.43 11.08 0.61
N LEU A 34 -1.91 10.34 -0.36
CA LEU A 34 -1.95 8.88 -0.35
C LEU A 34 -1.08 8.30 0.78
N ILE A 35 0.12 8.85 0.99
CA ILE A 35 0.95 8.50 2.15
C ILE A 35 0.24 8.85 3.45
N PHE A 36 -0.30 10.07 3.57
CA PHE A 36 -0.93 10.53 4.82
C PHE A 36 -2.15 9.69 5.20
N ILE A 37 -3.00 9.34 4.23
CA ILE A 37 -4.15 8.45 4.44
C ILE A 37 -3.68 7.06 4.82
N SER A 38 -2.70 6.50 4.10
CA SER A 38 -2.15 5.17 4.39
C SER A 38 -1.57 5.11 5.81
N LEU A 39 -0.78 6.12 6.18
CA LEU A 39 -0.19 6.26 7.51
C LEU A 39 -1.28 6.37 8.58
N SER A 40 -2.28 7.23 8.37
CA SER A 40 -3.40 7.39 9.28
C SER A 40 -4.16 6.09 9.47
N VAL A 41 -4.47 5.36 8.39
CA VAL A 41 -5.18 4.08 8.45
C VAL A 41 -4.36 3.05 9.22
N ILE A 42 -3.05 2.94 8.97
CA ILE A 42 -2.15 2.04 9.70
C ILE A 42 -2.11 2.41 11.19
N LEU A 43 -2.06 3.70 11.53
CA LEU A 43 -2.06 4.18 12.91
C LEU A 43 -3.37 3.82 13.62
N THR A 44 -4.52 4.05 12.99
CA THR A 44 -5.83 3.68 13.57
C THR A 44 -5.93 2.18 13.76
N LEU A 45 -5.51 1.38 12.78
CA LEU A 45 -5.47 -0.09 12.88
C LEU A 45 -4.54 -0.57 13.98
N ALA A 46 -3.37 0.07 14.14
CA ALA A 46 -2.41 -0.24 15.20
C ALA A 46 -3.02 0.00 16.58
N VAL A 47 -3.69 1.14 16.79
CA VAL A 47 -4.40 1.46 18.04
C VAL A 47 -5.52 0.45 18.30
N ILE A 48 -6.30 0.07 17.29
CA ILE A 48 -7.36 -0.95 17.42
C ILE A 48 -6.77 -2.33 17.76
N SER A 49 -5.57 -2.64 17.26
CA SER A 49 -4.89 -3.91 17.55
C SER A 49 -4.48 -4.08 19.01
N PHE A 50 -4.29 -2.99 19.75
CA PHE A 50 -4.10 -3.07 21.21
C PHE A 50 -5.35 -3.61 21.93
N TYR A 51 -6.54 -3.32 21.41
CA TYR A 51 -7.81 -3.77 21.99
C TYR A 51 -8.23 -5.17 21.48
N VAL A 52 -7.82 -5.53 20.26
CA VAL A 52 -8.19 -6.81 19.63
C VAL A 52 -6.93 -7.54 19.16
N LYS A 53 -6.49 -8.56 19.92
CA LYS A 53 -5.26 -9.33 19.64
C LYS A 53 -5.17 -9.89 18.21
N TYR A 54 -6.30 -10.26 17.60
CA TYR A 54 -6.34 -10.77 16.22
C TYR A 54 -6.17 -9.69 15.14
N ALA A 55 -6.36 -8.41 15.48
CA ALA A 55 -6.22 -7.32 14.53
C ALA A 55 -4.77 -7.02 14.16
N VAL A 56 -3.78 -7.57 14.90
CA VAL A 56 -2.35 -7.43 14.57
C VAL A 56 -2.03 -7.99 13.18
N VAL A 57 -2.61 -9.15 12.81
CA VAL A 57 -2.41 -9.74 11.48
C VAL A 57 -2.97 -8.84 10.39
N LEU A 58 -4.13 -8.22 10.65
CA LEU A 58 -4.77 -7.26 9.76
C LEU A 58 -3.93 -6.00 9.55
N VAL A 59 -3.26 -5.52 10.61
CA VAL A 59 -2.33 -4.37 10.52
C VAL A 59 -1.15 -4.72 9.63
N ILE A 60 -0.56 -5.91 9.80
CA ILE A 60 0.59 -6.36 8.99
C ILE A 60 0.21 -6.46 7.51
N LEU A 61 -0.92 -7.11 7.19
CA LEU A 61 -1.41 -7.25 5.82
C LEU A 61 -1.70 -5.88 5.18
N SER A 62 -2.37 -4.99 5.93
CA SER A 62 -2.67 -3.64 5.46
C SER A 62 -1.41 -2.83 5.21
N THR A 63 -0.42 -2.92 6.10
CA THR A 63 0.87 -2.24 5.96
C THR A 63 1.61 -2.69 4.71
N ILE A 64 1.65 -4.01 4.45
CA ILE A 64 2.23 -4.57 3.24
C ILE A 64 1.54 -4.02 2.00
N TYR A 65 0.21 -4.07 1.96
CA TYR A 65 -0.57 -3.59 0.83
C TYR A 65 -0.32 -2.09 0.56
N PHE A 66 -0.42 -1.25 1.58
CA PHE A 66 -0.19 0.19 1.44
C PHE A 66 1.24 0.53 1.03
N SER A 67 2.25 -0.20 1.53
CA SER A 67 3.65 -0.01 1.14
C SER A 67 3.85 -0.27 -0.36
N VAL A 68 3.32 -1.38 -0.87
CA VAL A 68 3.38 -1.73 -2.30
C VAL A 68 2.63 -0.70 -3.16
N VAL A 69 1.47 -0.25 -2.70
CA VAL A 69 0.67 0.80 -3.34
C VAL A 69 1.47 2.11 -3.47
N ILE A 70 2.11 2.56 -2.40
CA ILE A 70 2.92 3.78 -2.37
C ILE A 70 4.13 3.61 -3.30
N SER A 71 4.86 2.50 -3.18
CA SER A 71 6.04 2.20 -3.99
C SER A 71 5.72 2.26 -5.49
N ASN A 72 4.65 1.58 -5.93
CA ASN A 72 4.25 1.57 -7.33
C ASN A 72 3.77 2.95 -7.83
N TYR A 73 3.12 3.74 -6.97
CA TYR A 73 2.74 5.11 -7.31
C TYR A 73 3.98 5.97 -7.61
N TYR A 74 4.98 5.92 -6.72
CA TYR A 74 6.24 6.65 -6.92
C TYR A 74 6.99 6.18 -8.15
N LEU A 75 7.05 4.87 -8.39
CA LEU A 75 7.65 4.29 -9.61
C LEU A 75 6.98 4.81 -10.88
N LYS A 76 5.63 4.87 -10.90
CA LYS A 76 4.88 5.41 -12.05
C LYS A 76 5.10 6.90 -12.26
N GLU A 77 5.14 7.70 -11.19
CA GLU A 77 5.45 9.13 -11.30
C GLU A 77 6.90 9.35 -11.75
N PHE A 78 7.85 8.58 -11.23
CA PHE A 78 9.25 8.64 -11.66
C PHE A 78 9.40 8.27 -13.14
N GLN A 79 8.74 7.21 -13.61
CA GLN A 79 8.70 6.84 -15.02
C GLN A 79 8.05 7.92 -15.91
N LYS A 80 7.05 8.65 -15.41
CA LYS A 80 6.47 9.80 -16.16
C LYS A 80 7.49 10.93 -16.29
N MET A 81 8.25 11.21 -15.24
CA MET A 81 9.33 12.21 -15.25
C MET A 81 10.46 11.79 -16.20
N GLU A 82 10.88 10.52 -16.18
CA GLU A 82 11.89 9.97 -17.11
C GLU A 82 11.44 10.01 -18.57
N ARG A 83 10.13 9.86 -18.85
CA ARG A 83 9.56 10.02 -20.19
C ARG A 83 9.40 11.48 -20.64
N GLY A 84 9.97 12.43 -19.90
CA GLY A 84 10.01 13.85 -20.27
C GLY A 84 8.70 14.60 -20.04
N LYS A 85 7.71 14.03 -19.34
CA LYS A 85 6.54 14.78 -18.90
C LYS A 85 6.91 15.57 -17.65
N LYS A 86 7.08 16.89 -17.82
CA LYS A 86 7.14 17.84 -16.70
C LYS A 86 5.86 17.70 -15.87
N ILE A 87 6.08 17.55 -14.56
CA ILE A 87 5.09 17.48 -13.48
C ILE A 87 4.35 18.82 -13.39
#